data_AF-A0A257SKD1-F1
#
_entry.id   AF-A0A257SKD1-F1
#
_cell.length_a   1.000
_cell.length_b   1.000
_cell.length_c   1.000
_cell.angle_alpha   90.00
_cell.angle_beta   90.00
_cell.angle_gamma   90.00
#
_symmetry.space_group_name_H-M   'P 1'
#
loop_
_entity.id
_entity.type
_entity.pdbx_description
1 polymer ?
#
loop_
_entity_poly.entity_id
_entity_poly.type
_entity_poly.pdbx_seq_one_letter_code
_entity_poly.pdbx_strand_id
1 'polypeptide(L)'
;MIDFYNEQVGLYGLTCLAAGSGGEKKAKELIAMDAKKIKWTRGLIGSLSRNKLGQFDGEKIGVGLYRPFSKLWVYYDRQFNEYFKEKLYPTAHHENLAIMVPTVGISKDFSCLMAGTLPDLNILQGTQCFPLYYYEKAKAATTTHQTRGLLDELENSSTEEVDSDGFTRKDAITDVALTDYRIHYQDDAITKEDMFYAIYGILHAPDYRTRYANDLKKMLPRIPMLADKEAFWAFSRAGRQLADLHLNYESLTPYEGLEVIIKNNAKSLPPFSLYHVEKMAFAKLTGRERDKSIIEYNPHITIKGIPVEAYDYVVNGKPAIEWVMERYRIVVDKDSGIKNDPNDWCREHDDPEYIFRLVQQVVGVSVETVRIVSGLAEIM
;
A
#
# COMPACT_ATOMS: atom_id res chain seq x y z
N MET A 1 18.37 -16.23 4.83
CA MET A 1 18.32 -16.16 3.34
C MET A 1 19.62 -15.60 2.78
N ILE A 2 20.06 -14.40 3.19
CA ILE A 2 21.25 -13.72 2.65
C ILE A 2 22.52 -14.56 2.81
N ASP A 3 22.71 -15.23 3.94
CA ASP A 3 23.87 -16.11 4.14
C ASP A 3 23.93 -17.25 3.12
N PHE A 4 22.79 -17.92 2.87
CA PHE A 4 22.69 -18.96 1.85
C PHE A 4 22.92 -18.39 0.45
N TYR A 5 22.39 -17.20 0.15
CA TYR A 5 22.70 -16.52 -1.12
C TYR A 5 24.21 -16.31 -1.28
N ASN A 6 24.89 -15.79 -0.26
CA ASN A 6 26.32 -15.52 -0.28
C ASN A 6 27.17 -16.79 -0.35
N GLU A 7 26.73 -17.89 0.27
CA GLU A 7 27.33 -19.22 0.10
C GLU A 7 27.32 -19.64 -1.38
N GLN A 8 26.16 -19.50 -2.05
CA GLN A 8 26.03 -19.85 -3.46
C GLN A 8 26.85 -18.91 -4.37
N VAL A 9 26.96 -17.61 -4.02
CA VAL A 9 27.87 -16.68 -4.70
C VAL A 9 29.32 -17.10 -4.52
N GLY A 10 29.74 -17.49 -3.31
CA GLY A 10 31.11 -17.96 -3.06
C GLY A 10 31.47 -19.23 -3.84
N LEU A 11 30.51 -20.15 -4.00
CA LEU A 11 30.71 -21.40 -4.74
C LEU A 11 30.75 -21.19 -6.25
N TYR A 12 29.89 -20.32 -6.80
CA TYR A 12 29.63 -20.30 -8.25
C TYR A 12 29.82 -18.93 -8.91
N GLY A 13 29.87 -17.84 -8.14
CA GLY A 13 29.87 -16.47 -8.66
C GLY A 13 31.02 -16.18 -9.62
N LEU A 14 32.25 -16.58 -9.29
CA LEU A 14 33.41 -16.42 -10.18
C LEU A 14 33.29 -17.26 -11.46
N THR A 15 32.80 -18.50 -11.36
CA THR A 15 32.57 -19.38 -12.52
C THR A 15 31.50 -18.80 -13.44
N CYS A 16 30.41 -18.28 -12.89
CA CYS A 16 29.35 -17.64 -13.65
C CYS A 16 29.83 -16.33 -14.30
N LEU A 17 30.62 -15.52 -13.59
CA LEU A 17 31.18 -14.28 -14.11
C LEU A 17 32.11 -14.55 -15.30
N ALA A 18 32.96 -15.57 -15.21
CA ALA A 18 33.86 -15.99 -16.29
C ALA A 18 33.12 -16.46 -17.55
N ALA A 19 31.87 -16.93 -17.42
CA ALA A 19 31.04 -17.34 -18.54
C ALA A 19 30.39 -16.16 -19.30
N GLY A 20 30.61 -14.91 -18.87
CA GLY A 20 30.15 -13.70 -19.56
C GLY A 20 28.64 -13.70 -19.80
N SER A 21 28.23 -13.57 -21.06
CA SER A 21 26.80 -13.58 -21.46
C SER A 21 26.07 -14.88 -21.11
N GLY A 22 26.80 -15.99 -20.91
CA GLY A 22 26.26 -17.27 -20.45
C GLY A 22 26.12 -17.39 -18.93
N GLY A 23 26.55 -16.40 -18.15
CA GLY A 23 26.64 -16.47 -16.69
C GLY A 23 25.32 -16.78 -15.98
N GLU A 24 24.22 -16.16 -16.39
CA GLU A 24 22.89 -16.42 -15.79
C GLU A 24 22.40 -17.85 -16.08
N LYS A 25 22.63 -18.35 -17.30
CA LYS A 25 22.30 -19.74 -17.65
C LYS A 25 23.12 -20.70 -16.80
N LYS A 26 24.43 -20.44 -16.68
CA LYS A 26 25.33 -21.25 -15.86
C LYS A 26 24.93 -21.24 -14.39
N ALA A 27 24.52 -20.09 -13.85
CA ALA A 27 24.02 -19.98 -12.49
C ALA A 27 22.81 -20.89 -12.26
N LYS A 28 21.81 -20.86 -13.16
CA LYS A 28 20.60 -21.72 -13.06
C LYS A 28 20.90 -23.22 -13.06
N GLU A 29 21.99 -23.63 -13.71
CA GLU A 29 22.43 -25.04 -13.75
C GLU A 29 23.15 -25.48 -12.46
N LEU A 30 23.73 -24.53 -11.71
CA LEU A 30 24.62 -24.82 -10.57
C LEU A 30 23.98 -24.56 -9.20
N ILE A 31 23.18 -23.50 -9.08
CA ILE A 31 22.65 -23.07 -7.77
C ILE A 31 21.70 -24.10 -7.18
N ALA A 32 21.75 -24.23 -5.86
CA ALA A 32 20.82 -25.06 -5.12
C ALA A 32 19.42 -24.41 -5.07
N MET A 33 18.39 -25.19 -5.42
CA MET A 33 16.99 -24.80 -5.41
C MET A 33 16.30 -25.34 -4.15
N ASP A 34 16.45 -24.63 -3.03
CA ASP A 34 15.76 -24.94 -1.77
C ASP A 34 14.88 -23.77 -1.33
N ALA A 35 13.56 -23.94 -1.46
CA ALA A 35 12.57 -22.91 -1.13
C ALA A 35 12.54 -22.55 0.37
N LYS A 36 13.07 -23.40 1.26
CA LYS A 36 13.21 -23.09 2.70
C LYS A 36 14.41 -22.20 3.00
N LYS A 37 15.33 -22.05 2.05
CA LYS A 37 16.54 -21.23 2.20
C LYS A 37 16.43 -19.91 1.44
N ILE A 38 15.92 -19.98 0.20
CA ILE A 38 15.82 -18.83 -0.70
C ILE A 38 14.77 -19.06 -1.78
N LYS A 39 14.05 -17.99 -2.14
CA LYS A 39 13.25 -17.93 -3.36
C LYS A 39 14.04 -17.19 -4.43
N TRP A 40 14.57 -17.92 -5.41
CA TRP A 40 15.33 -17.33 -6.49
C TRP A 40 14.44 -16.53 -7.44
N THR A 41 14.90 -15.33 -7.81
CA THR A 41 14.31 -14.49 -8.87
C THR A 41 15.33 -14.25 -9.97
N ARG A 42 14.87 -13.69 -11.10
CA ARG A 42 15.77 -13.30 -12.19
C ARG A 42 16.79 -12.27 -11.70
N GLY A 43 16.37 -11.26 -10.95
CA GLY A 43 17.27 -10.25 -10.38
C GLY A 43 18.36 -10.83 -9.46
N LEU A 44 18.01 -11.79 -8.60
CA LEU A 44 18.97 -12.45 -7.70
C LEU A 44 19.97 -13.32 -8.46
N ILE A 45 19.50 -14.12 -9.43
CA ILE A 45 20.37 -14.94 -10.29
C ILE A 45 21.33 -14.05 -11.08
N GLY A 46 20.83 -12.93 -11.64
CA GLY A 46 21.67 -11.96 -12.33
C GLY A 46 22.70 -11.30 -11.41
N SER A 47 22.36 -11.03 -10.15
CA SER A 47 23.33 -10.50 -9.19
C SER A 47 24.42 -11.53 -8.84
N LEU A 48 24.03 -12.80 -8.65
CA LEU A 48 24.97 -13.89 -8.39
C LEU A 48 25.90 -14.12 -9.59
N SER A 49 25.38 -14.09 -10.82
CA SER A 49 26.20 -14.30 -12.03
C SER A 49 27.24 -13.21 -12.25
N ARG A 50 27.05 -12.04 -11.63
CA ARG A 50 28.03 -10.94 -11.57
C ARG A 50 28.94 -11.00 -10.34
N ASN A 51 28.95 -12.12 -9.61
CA ASN A 51 29.70 -12.31 -8.37
C ASN A 51 29.39 -11.23 -7.31
N LYS A 52 28.15 -10.76 -7.24
CA LYS A 52 27.74 -9.72 -6.30
C LYS A 52 27.25 -10.35 -4.99
N LEU A 53 27.95 -10.10 -3.89
CA LEU A 53 27.49 -10.48 -2.55
C LEU A 53 26.30 -9.60 -2.11
N GLY A 54 25.46 -10.17 -1.26
CA GLY A 54 24.41 -9.45 -0.55
C GLY A 54 24.85 -9.05 0.84
N GLN A 55 24.33 -7.93 1.34
CA GLN A 55 24.56 -7.46 2.70
C GLN A 55 23.23 -7.16 3.35
N PHE A 56 23.05 -7.63 4.59
CA PHE A 56 21.91 -7.26 5.42
C PHE A 56 22.13 -5.86 6.00
N ASP A 57 21.08 -5.04 5.97
CA ASP A 57 21.08 -3.69 6.52
C ASP A 57 19.75 -3.41 7.20
N GLY A 58 19.77 -3.27 8.52
CA GLY A 58 18.55 -3.10 9.33
C GLY A 58 17.75 -1.85 8.95
N GLU A 59 18.41 -0.79 8.47
CA GLU A 59 17.77 0.47 8.07
C GLU A 59 16.86 0.32 6.85
N LYS A 60 16.98 -0.78 6.10
CA LYS A 60 16.12 -1.09 4.94
C LYS A 60 14.83 -1.81 5.33
N ILE A 61 14.65 -2.14 6.61
CA ILE A 61 13.40 -2.65 7.13
C ILE A 61 12.48 -1.45 7.38
N GLY A 62 11.28 -1.49 6.80
CA GLY A 62 10.25 -0.49 7.05
C GLY A 62 8.86 -1.09 6.92
N VAL A 63 7.84 -0.25 7.07
CA VAL A 63 6.45 -0.68 7.03
C VAL A 63 5.87 -0.48 5.63
N GLY A 64 5.35 -1.55 5.06
CA GLY A 64 4.65 -1.54 3.78
C GLY A 64 3.18 -1.87 3.93
N LEU A 65 2.35 -1.31 3.05
CA LEU A 65 0.94 -1.67 2.93
C LEU A 65 0.81 -2.87 1.98
N TYR A 66 0.68 -4.07 2.54
CA TYR A 66 0.68 -5.31 1.77
C TYR A 66 -0.65 -5.56 1.06
N ARG A 67 -1.76 -5.40 1.77
CA ARG A 67 -3.13 -5.52 1.25
C ARG A 67 -3.98 -4.39 1.85
N PRO A 68 -5.20 -4.12 1.35
CA PRO A 68 -6.04 -3.09 1.93
C PRO A 68 -6.16 -3.31 3.45
N PHE A 69 -5.86 -2.27 4.23
CA PHE A 69 -5.92 -2.28 5.70
C PHE A 69 -5.02 -3.32 6.38
N SER A 70 -3.92 -3.72 5.74
CA SER A 70 -2.95 -4.69 6.26
C SER A 70 -1.52 -4.22 6.02
N LYS A 71 -0.92 -3.67 7.07
CA LYS A 71 0.51 -3.33 7.12
C LYS A 71 1.34 -4.55 7.48
N LEU A 72 2.56 -4.62 6.94
CA LEU A 72 3.57 -5.63 7.27
C LEU A 72 4.96 -4.99 7.22
N TRP A 73 5.90 -5.59 7.95
CA TRP A 73 7.32 -5.32 7.74
C TRP A 73 7.76 -5.78 6.35
N VAL A 74 8.57 -4.95 5.69
CA VAL A 74 9.21 -5.25 4.41
C VAL A 74 10.69 -4.92 4.52
N TYR A 75 11.53 -5.84 4.04
CA TYR A 75 12.92 -5.54 3.73
C TYR A 75 12.97 -4.97 2.31
N TYR A 76 13.20 -3.67 2.18
CA TYR A 76 13.14 -2.94 0.91
C TYR A 76 14.56 -2.61 0.40
N ASP A 77 15.11 -3.56 -0.35
CA ASP A 77 16.47 -3.52 -0.88
C ASP A 77 16.50 -3.81 -2.39
N ARG A 78 17.25 -3.00 -3.15
CA ARG A 78 17.34 -3.08 -4.62
C ARG A 78 17.83 -4.43 -5.16
N GLN A 79 18.58 -5.21 -4.38
CA GLN A 79 19.05 -6.54 -4.77
C GLN A 79 18.02 -7.63 -4.44
N PHE A 80 17.26 -7.49 -3.35
CA PHE A 80 16.34 -8.51 -2.86
C PHE A 80 14.87 -8.29 -3.25
N ASN A 81 14.53 -7.12 -3.82
CA ASN A 81 13.21 -6.81 -4.36
C ASN A 81 13.28 -6.71 -5.89
N GLU A 82 12.53 -7.57 -6.58
CA GLU A 82 12.51 -7.60 -8.06
C GLU A 82 11.95 -6.31 -8.67
N TYR A 83 11.05 -5.64 -7.95
CA TYR A 83 10.49 -4.34 -8.30
C TYR A 83 10.85 -3.33 -7.22
N PHE A 84 11.63 -2.32 -7.58
CA PHE A 84 12.06 -1.23 -6.72
C PHE A 84 11.64 0.10 -7.36
N LYS A 85 10.99 0.99 -6.60
CA LYS A 85 10.38 2.22 -7.10
C LYS A 85 11.04 3.46 -6.47
N GLU A 86 12.35 3.60 -6.71
CA GLU A 86 13.20 4.67 -6.17
C GLU A 86 12.60 6.08 -6.34
N LYS A 87 11.98 6.36 -7.49
CA LYS A 87 11.36 7.67 -7.76
C LYS A 87 10.12 7.98 -6.91
N LEU A 88 9.43 6.98 -6.37
CA LEU A 88 8.24 7.17 -5.55
C LEU A 88 8.56 7.00 -4.07
N TYR A 89 9.38 5.99 -3.78
CA TYR A 89 9.85 5.62 -2.45
C TYR A 89 11.34 5.25 -2.56
N PRO A 90 12.25 6.22 -2.35
CA PRO A 90 13.70 5.99 -2.34
C PRO A 90 14.16 4.98 -1.30
N THR A 91 13.62 5.06 -0.09
CA THR A 91 13.87 4.11 1.01
C THR A 91 12.56 3.59 1.60
N ALA A 92 12.64 2.66 2.54
CA ALA A 92 11.47 2.12 3.24
C ALA A 92 10.77 3.14 4.14
N HIS A 93 11.44 4.27 4.44
CA HIS A 93 10.99 5.30 5.39
C HIS A 93 10.51 6.58 4.71
N HIS A 94 10.67 6.70 3.39
CA HIS A 94 10.16 7.86 2.67
C HIS A 94 8.63 7.85 2.67
N GLU A 95 8.04 8.93 3.17
CA GLU A 95 6.61 9.14 3.14
C GLU A 95 6.18 9.72 1.80
N ASN A 96 5.04 9.26 1.29
CA ASN A 96 4.43 9.81 0.09
C ASN A 96 2.95 9.43 0.07
N LEU A 97 2.11 10.34 -0.42
CA LEU A 97 0.71 10.01 -0.68
C LEU A 97 0.59 9.50 -2.11
N ALA A 98 0.02 8.32 -2.28
CA ALA A 98 -0.23 7.75 -3.60
C ALA A 98 -1.65 7.23 -3.74
N ILE A 99 -2.35 7.69 -4.78
CA ILE A 99 -3.63 7.11 -5.19
C ILE A 99 -3.30 5.83 -5.95
N MET A 100 -3.70 4.70 -5.38
CA MET A 100 -3.54 3.38 -5.99
C MET A 100 -4.79 3.01 -6.77
N VAL A 101 -4.57 2.49 -7.98
CA VAL A 101 -5.61 1.90 -8.82
C VAL A 101 -5.14 0.54 -9.37
N PRO A 102 -6.04 -0.36 -9.75
CA PRO A 102 -5.66 -1.56 -10.48
C PRO A 102 -5.05 -1.23 -11.86
N THR A 103 -4.17 -2.09 -12.35
CA THR A 103 -3.71 -2.06 -13.75
C THR A 103 -4.85 -2.42 -14.70
N VAL A 104 -4.62 -2.17 -15.98
CA VAL A 104 -5.51 -2.55 -17.07
C VAL A 104 -5.68 -4.07 -17.15
N GLY A 105 -6.86 -4.52 -17.56
CA GLY A 105 -7.15 -5.94 -17.80
C GLY A 105 -7.50 -6.76 -16.55
N ILE A 106 -7.76 -6.11 -15.40
CA ILE A 106 -8.25 -6.82 -14.21
C ILE A 106 -9.68 -7.32 -14.41
N SER A 107 -9.99 -8.49 -13.83
CA SER A 107 -11.32 -9.10 -13.93
C SER A 107 -12.32 -8.57 -12.89
N LYS A 108 -11.83 -7.88 -11.86
CA LYS A 108 -12.65 -7.33 -10.77
C LYS A 108 -13.19 -5.94 -11.13
N ASP A 109 -14.15 -5.49 -10.37
CA ASP A 109 -14.66 -4.12 -10.51
C ASP A 109 -13.63 -3.09 -10.05
N PHE A 110 -13.72 -1.90 -10.64
CA PHE A 110 -12.79 -0.81 -10.37
C PHE A 110 -12.91 -0.35 -8.91
N SER A 111 -11.76 -0.16 -8.26
CA SER A 111 -11.64 0.42 -6.94
C SER A 111 -10.34 1.20 -6.85
N CYS A 112 -10.24 2.11 -5.89
CA CYS A 112 -9.01 2.82 -5.60
C CYS A 112 -8.81 2.94 -4.08
N LEU A 113 -7.59 3.13 -3.65
CA LEU A 113 -7.22 3.29 -2.24
C LEU A 113 -5.99 4.21 -2.16
N MET A 114 -5.92 5.07 -1.15
CA MET A 114 -4.75 5.90 -0.92
C MET A 114 -3.75 5.17 -0.01
N ALA A 115 -2.47 5.27 -0.32
CA ALA A 115 -1.39 4.81 0.55
C ALA A 115 -0.52 5.99 1.00
N GLY A 116 -0.17 6.00 2.29
CA GLY A 116 0.84 6.90 2.87
C GLY A 116 2.21 6.26 3.05
N THR A 117 2.29 4.93 2.90
CA THR A 117 3.51 4.12 3.04
C THR A 117 3.73 3.27 1.78
N LEU A 118 4.87 2.59 1.68
CA LEU A 118 5.23 1.76 0.53
C LEU A 118 4.13 0.71 0.21
N PRO A 119 3.48 0.75 -0.96
CA PRO A 119 2.46 -0.23 -1.31
C PRO A 119 3.03 -1.49 -1.99
N ASP A 120 2.49 -2.67 -1.65
CA ASP A 120 2.77 -3.90 -2.40
C ASP A 120 2.17 -3.86 -3.80
N LEU A 121 2.86 -4.44 -4.77
CA LEU A 121 2.40 -4.50 -6.17
C LEU A 121 0.99 -5.11 -6.30
N ASN A 122 0.63 -6.07 -5.45
CA ASN A 122 -0.61 -6.82 -5.59
C ASN A 122 -1.74 -6.34 -4.66
N ILE A 123 -1.61 -5.16 -4.03
CA ILE A 123 -2.67 -4.60 -3.19
C ILE A 123 -4.00 -4.46 -3.93
N LEU A 124 -3.98 -4.03 -5.20
CA LEU A 124 -5.13 -3.92 -6.11
C LEU A 124 -4.97 -4.78 -7.40
N GLN A 125 -4.29 -5.93 -7.35
CA GLN A 125 -4.01 -6.81 -8.51
C GLN A 125 -3.20 -6.12 -9.64
N GLY A 126 -1.88 -5.97 -9.43
CA GLY A 126 -1.02 -5.26 -10.37
C GLY A 126 -1.29 -3.76 -10.26
N THR A 127 -0.80 -3.14 -9.19
CA THR A 127 -1.23 -1.81 -8.76
C THR A 127 -0.43 -0.74 -9.46
N GLN A 128 -1.13 0.26 -10.00
CA GLN A 128 -0.52 1.49 -10.46
C GLN A 128 -0.69 2.57 -9.38
N CYS A 129 0.37 3.32 -9.13
CA CYS A 129 0.41 4.40 -8.14
C CYS A 129 0.51 5.75 -8.84
N PHE A 130 -0.37 6.67 -8.50
CA PHE A 130 -0.31 8.09 -8.86
C PHE A 130 0.08 8.87 -7.60
N PRO A 131 1.36 9.24 -7.46
CA PRO A 131 1.84 9.87 -6.24
C PRO A 131 1.55 11.38 -6.25
N LEU A 132 1.51 11.99 -5.07
CA LEU A 132 1.49 13.43 -4.89
C LEU A 132 2.89 14.01 -5.14
N TYR A 133 3.94 13.28 -4.76
CA TYR A 133 5.33 13.67 -4.95
C TYR A 133 6.15 12.62 -5.69
N TYR A 134 7.26 13.03 -6.29
CA TYR A 134 8.32 12.12 -6.70
C TYR A 134 9.66 12.62 -6.17
N TYR A 135 10.61 11.71 -6.10
CA TYR A 135 11.93 11.95 -5.54
C TYR A 135 12.99 11.85 -6.65
N GLU A 136 13.89 12.84 -6.66
CA GLU A 136 15.05 12.85 -7.53
C GLU A 136 16.31 12.83 -6.69
N LYS A 137 17.29 12.03 -7.11
CA LYS A 137 18.58 12.01 -6.43
C LYS A 137 19.28 13.34 -6.68
N ALA A 138 19.71 14.01 -5.62
CA ALA A 138 20.47 15.24 -5.74
C ALA A 138 21.71 15.00 -6.60
N LYS A 139 21.99 15.90 -7.54
CA LYS A 139 23.25 15.85 -8.29
C LYS A 139 24.37 16.06 -7.30
N ALA A 140 25.24 15.06 -7.12
CA ALA A 140 26.46 15.24 -6.35
C ALA A 140 27.20 16.45 -6.94
N ALA A 141 27.63 17.39 -6.10
CA ALA A 141 28.51 18.46 -6.52
C ALA A 141 29.78 17.81 -7.09
N THR A 142 29.87 17.72 -8.42
CA THR A 142 31.05 17.18 -9.08
C THR A 142 32.19 18.12 -8.72
N THR A 143 33.09 17.67 -7.85
CA THR A 143 34.39 18.31 -7.57
C THR A 143 35.32 18.15 -8.77
N THR A 144 34.92 18.70 -9.91
CA THR A 144 35.80 18.99 -11.04
C THR A 144 35.83 20.50 -11.19
N HIS A 145 36.99 21.08 -10.91
CA HIS A 145 37.32 22.48 -11.17
C HIS A 145 37.29 22.79 -12.69
N GLN A 146 36.12 22.74 -13.31
CA GLN A 146 35.89 23.28 -14.64
C GLN A 146 34.58 24.06 -14.61
N THR A 147 34.74 25.37 -14.52
CA THR A 147 33.79 26.42 -14.93
C THR A 147 32.33 26.17 -14.55
N ARG A 148 31.99 26.51 -13.30
CA ARG A 148 30.61 26.80 -12.89
C ARG A 148 30.06 27.86 -13.84
N GLY A 149 29.12 27.49 -14.71
CA GLY A 149 28.48 28.43 -15.63
C GLY A 149 27.45 29.28 -14.88
N LEU A 150 27.28 30.54 -15.29
CA LEU A 150 26.30 31.48 -14.72
C LEU A 150 24.84 30.93 -14.76
N LEU A 151 24.56 29.96 -15.64
CA LEU A 151 23.29 29.24 -15.70
C LEU A 151 23.09 28.23 -14.54
N ASP A 152 24.14 27.56 -14.06
CA ASP A 152 24.05 26.64 -12.91
C ASP A 152 23.74 27.39 -11.61
N GLU A 153 24.10 28.68 -11.51
CA GLU A 153 23.79 29.53 -10.35
C GLU A 153 22.35 30.07 -10.40
N LEU A 154 21.77 30.22 -11.58
CA LEU A 154 20.37 30.65 -11.75
C LEU A 154 19.38 29.49 -11.56
N GLU A 155 19.73 28.27 -11.98
CA GLU A 155 18.92 27.06 -11.76
C GLU A 155 18.98 26.55 -10.30
N ASN A 156 20.10 26.76 -9.59
CA ASN A 156 20.20 26.46 -8.14
C ASN A 156 19.67 27.60 -7.25
N SER A 157 18.91 28.55 -7.79
CA SER A 157 18.22 29.57 -6.99
C SER A 157 17.00 29.02 -6.25
N SER A 158 16.53 27.82 -6.60
CA SER A 158 15.68 27.03 -5.72
C SER A 158 16.56 26.32 -4.69
N THR A 159 16.47 26.78 -3.43
CA THR A 159 16.98 26.05 -2.26
C THR A 159 16.14 24.79 -2.07
N GLU A 160 16.34 23.81 -2.93
CA GLU A 160 15.65 22.54 -2.81
C GLU A 160 16.26 21.75 -1.67
N GLU A 161 15.47 21.54 -0.61
CA GLU A 161 15.89 20.78 0.55
C GLU A 161 16.21 19.35 0.11
N VAL A 162 17.49 18.98 0.25
CA VAL A 162 17.97 17.62 0.08
C VAL A 162 17.84 16.91 1.42
N ASP A 163 17.14 15.79 1.44
CA ASP A 163 16.97 14.99 2.65
C ASP A 163 18.26 14.23 3.06
N SER A 164 18.20 13.54 4.19
CA SER A 164 19.32 12.76 4.74
C SER A 164 19.78 11.61 3.83
N ASP A 165 18.92 11.15 2.91
CA ASP A 165 19.20 10.08 1.96
C ASP A 165 19.71 10.61 0.61
N GLY A 166 19.82 11.93 0.46
CA GLY A 166 20.34 12.58 -0.74
C GLY A 166 19.30 12.73 -1.85
N PHE A 167 18.02 12.81 -1.51
CA PHE A 167 16.93 13.03 -2.46
C PHE A 167 16.28 14.40 -2.26
N THR A 168 15.71 14.90 -3.34
CA THR A 168 14.88 16.09 -3.37
C THR A 168 13.46 15.69 -3.75
N ARG A 169 12.48 16.14 -2.96
CA ARG A 169 11.05 15.94 -3.22
C ARG A 169 10.53 16.96 -4.23
N LYS A 170 9.76 16.49 -5.21
CA LYS A 170 9.17 17.27 -6.30
C LYS A 170 7.67 17.00 -6.40
N ASP A 171 6.88 18.00 -6.79
CA ASP A 171 5.45 17.81 -7.05
C ASP A 171 5.22 16.95 -8.29
N ALA A 172 4.40 15.90 -8.18
CA ALA A 172 4.04 15.08 -9.33
C ALA A 172 3.00 15.73 -10.25
N ILE A 173 2.22 16.69 -9.72
CA ILE A 173 1.29 17.51 -10.49
C ILE A 173 2.06 18.69 -11.09
N THR A 174 1.95 18.86 -12.40
CA THR A 174 2.67 19.91 -13.12
C THR A 174 2.04 21.28 -12.91
N ASP A 175 2.85 22.34 -13.00
CA ASP A 175 2.34 23.72 -12.92
C ASP A 175 1.41 24.08 -14.09
N VAL A 176 1.60 23.41 -15.24
CA VAL A 176 0.70 23.52 -16.38
C VAL A 176 -0.69 23.02 -16.01
N ALA A 177 -0.80 21.81 -15.44
CA ALA A 177 -2.10 21.26 -15.04
C ALA A 177 -2.78 22.12 -13.96
N LEU A 178 -1.99 22.66 -13.01
CA LEU A 178 -2.51 23.59 -12.01
C LEU A 178 -3.07 24.86 -12.66
N THR A 179 -2.34 25.44 -13.61
CA THR A 179 -2.76 26.64 -14.35
C THR A 179 -4.05 26.38 -15.13
N ASP A 180 -4.15 25.24 -15.80
CA ASP A 180 -5.36 24.85 -16.54
C ASP A 180 -6.59 24.75 -15.62
N TYR A 181 -6.44 24.15 -14.43
CA TYR A 181 -7.51 24.06 -13.42
C TYR A 181 -7.95 25.44 -12.92
N ARG A 182 -6.98 26.31 -12.59
CA ARG A 182 -7.27 27.68 -12.11
C ARG A 182 -7.99 28.52 -13.16
N ILE A 183 -7.59 28.41 -14.42
CA ILE A 183 -8.25 29.10 -15.54
C ILE A 183 -9.65 28.55 -15.74
N HIS A 184 -9.82 27.23 -15.76
CA HIS A 184 -11.10 26.59 -16.00
C HIS A 184 -12.15 26.94 -14.93
N TYR A 185 -11.75 26.88 -13.64
CA TYR A 185 -12.64 27.17 -12.51
C TYR A 185 -12.62 28.64 -12.06
N GLN A 186 -11.80 29.48 -12.69
CA GLN A 186 -11.61 30.89 -12.33
C GLN A 186 -11.28 31.09 -10.84
N ASP A 187 -10.37 30.26 -10.32
CA ASP A 187 -10.05 30.22 -8.90
C ASP A 187 -8.56 29.97 -8.64
N ASP A 188 -7.82 31.04 -8.33
CA ASP A 188 -6.39 30.98 -8.02
C ASP A 188 -6.09 30.29 -6.67
N ALA A 189 -7.10 30.08 -5.82
CA ALA A 189 -6.92 29.38 -4.54
C ALA A 189 -6.70 27.87 -4.71
N ILE A 190 -7.02 27.30 -5.87
CA ILE A 190 -6.81 25.87 -6.15
C ILE A 190 -5.32 25.54 -6.02
N THR A 191 -4.99 24.51 -5.25
CA THR A 191 -3.65 23.96 -5.12
C THR A 191 -3.52 22.59 -5.81
N LYS A 192 -2.29 22.14 -6.03
CA LYS A 192 -2.02 20.77 -6.53
C LYS A 192 -2.59 19.71 -5.60
N GLU A 193 -2.53 19.96 -4.30
CA GLU A 193 -3.10 19.05 -3.30
C GLU A 193 -4.63 18.98 -3.42
N ASP A 194 -5.32 20.10 -3.66
CA ASP A 194 -6.76 20.10 -3.92
C ASP A 194 -7.12 19.29 -5.16
N MET A 195 -6.33 19.41 -6.23
CA MET A 195 -6.50 18.60 -7.43
C MET A 195 -6.33 17.11 -7.13
N PHE A 196 -5.31 16.75 -6.35
CA PHE A 196 -5.03 15.37 -5.96
C PHE A 196 -6.22 14.75 -5.20
N TYR A 197 -6.78 15.45 -4.22
CA TYR A 197 -7.96 14.97 -3.50
C TYR A 197 -9.23 15.01 -4.33
N ALA A 198 -9.42 16.00 -5.20
CA ALA A 198 -10.56 16.01 -6.13
C ALA A 198 -10.54 14.77 -7.03
N ILE A 199 -9.36 14.38 -7.56
CA ILE A 199 -9.19 13.12 -8.32
C ILE A 199 -9.58 11.93 -7.45
N TYR A 200 -9.15 11.88 -6.19
CA TYR A 200 -9.51 10.78 -5.29
C TYR A 200 -11.02 10.67 -5.05
N GLY A 201 -11.70 11.82 -4.89
CA GLY A 201 -13.16 11.89 -4.80
C GLY A 201 -13.86 11.40 -6.09
N ILE A 202 -13.40 11.86 -7.26
CA ILE A 202 -13.96 11.44 -8.57
C ILE A 202 -13.84 9.94 -8.76
N LEU A 203 -12.69 9.35 -8.41
CA LEU A 203 -12.46 7.91 -8.53
C LEU A 203 -13.33 7.08 -7.56
N HIS A 204 -13.97 7.70 -6.58
CA HIS A 204 -14.98 7.08 -5.72
C HIS A 204 -16.42 7.29 -6.20
N ALA A 205 -16.68 8.26 -7.09
CA ALA A 205 -18.02 8.58 -7.55
C ALA A 205 -18.69 7.37 -8.25
N PRO A 206 -19.89 6.95 -7.81
CA PRO A 206 -20.61 5.84 -8.42
C PRO A 206 -20.95 6.08 -9.90
N ASP A 207 -21.34 7.32 -10.25
CA ASP A 207 -21.61 7.71 -11.64
C ASP A 207 -20.36 7.58 -12.52
N TYR A 208 -19.19 8.07 -12.05
CA TYR A 208 -17.92 7.90 -12.79
C TYR A 208 -17.59 6.42 -13.03
N ARG A 209 -17.65 5.59 -11.98
CA ARG A 209 -17.32 4.16 -12.09
C ARG A 209 -18.29 3.42 -13.02
N THR A 210 -19.56 3.79 -13.00
CA THR A 210 -20.60 3.16 -13.83
C THR A 210 -20.48 3.62 -15.28
N ARG A 211 -20.38 4.93 -15.52
CA ARG A 211 -20.27 5.53 -16.86
C ARG A 211 -19.04 5.05 -17.61
N TYR A 212 -17.90 4.96 -16.93
CA TYR A 212 -16.61 4.57 -17.53
C TYR A 212 -16.19 3.13 -17.23
N ALA A 213 -17.10 2.27 -16.77
CA ALA A 213 -16.79 0.89 -16.36
C ALA A 213 -16.00 0.09 -17.43
N ASN A 214 -16.34 0.27 -18.70
CA ASN A 214 -15.67 -0.40 -19.81
C ASN A 214 -14.25 0.13 -20.05
N ASP A 215 -14.05 1.44 -19.91
CA ASP A 215 -12.74 2.08 -20.11
C ASP A 215 -11.82 1.78 -18.93
N LEU A 216 -12.32 1.85 -17.70
CA LEU A 216 -11.57 1.52 -16.48
C LEU A 216 -11.05 0.08 -16.47
N LYS A 217 -11.66 -0.83 -17.24
CA LYS A 217 -11.15 -2.20 -17.44
C LYS A 217 -10.04 -2.29 -18.49
N LYS A 218 -10.02 -1.38 -19.46
CA LYS A 218 -9.15 -1.45 -20.66
C LYS A 218 -7.96 -0.49 -20.60
N MET A 219 -8.07 0.59 -19.85
CA MET A 219 -7.07 1.67 -19.78
C MET A 219 -7.04 2.32 -18.40
N LEU A 220 -5.95 3.06 -18.13
CA LEU A 220 -5.83 3.83 -16.90
C LEU A 220 -6.93 4.91 -16.83
N PRO A 221 -7.40 5.26 -15.61
CA PRO A 221 -8.45 6.27 -15.44
C PRO A 221 -8.08 7.60 -16.10
N ARG A 222 -9.05 8.18 -16.82
CA ARG A 222 -8.98 9.56 -17.30
C ARG A 222 -9.95 10.39 -16.48
N ILE A 223 -9.49 11.54 -16.01
CA ILE A 223 -10.25 12.39 -15.10
C ILE A 223 -10.89 13.52 -15.92
N PRO A 224 -12.23 13.63 -15.95
CA PRO A 224 -12.91 14.75 -16.59
C PRO A 224 -12.75 16.01 -15.73
N MET A 225 -12.88 17.18 -16.37
CA MET A 225 -13.19 18.40 -15.62
C MET A 225 -14.62 18.31 -15.11
N LEU A 226 -14.81 18.65 -13.83
CA LEU A 226 -16.13 18.77 -13.20
C LEU A 226 -16.88 20.00 -13.72
N ALA A 227 -18.21 19.97 -13.63
CA ALA A 227 -19.11 20.96 -14.24
C ALA A 227 -18.80 22.42 -13.85
N ASP A 228 -18.50 22.66 -12.58
CA ASP A 228 -18.18 23.99 -12.06
C ASP A 228 -17.24 23.94 -10.85
N LYS A 229 -16.86 25.13 -10.38
CA LYS A 229 -15.99 25.33 -9.22
C LYS A 229 -16.56 24.69 -7.94
N GLU A 230 -17.88 24.69 -7.75
CA GLU A 230 -18.48 24.18 -6.53
C GLU A 230 -18.49 22.66 -6.51
N ALA A 231 -18.71 22.03 -7.67
CA ALA A 231 -18.48 20.62 -7.88
C ALA A 231 -17.01 20.26 -7.60
N PHE A 232 -16.04 21.02 -8.14
CA PHE A 232 -14.62 20.81 -7.85
C PHE A 232 -14.33 20.80 -6.35
N TRP A 233 -14.76 21.83 -5.64
CA TRP A 233 -14.52 21.92 -4.20
C TRP A 233 -15.29 20.87 -3.39
N ALA A 234 -16.48 20.45 -3.83
CA ALA A 234 -17.21 19.34 -3.21
C ALA A 234 -16.45 18.02 -3.33
N PHE A 235 -15.96 17.70 -4.53
CA PHE A 235 -15.15 16.50 -4.76
C PHE A 235 -13.80 16.56 -4.06
N SER A 236 -13.15 17.72 -4.00
CA SER A 236 -11.92 17.92 -3.22
C SER A 236 -12.14 17.66 -1.73
N ARG A 237 -13.20 18.24 -1.13
CA ARG A 237 -13.54 17.99 0.29
C ARG A 237 -13.86 16.53 0.58
N ALA A 238 -14.69 15.90 -0.25
CA ALA A 238 -15.02 14.49 -0.10
C ALA A 238 -13.77 13.60 -0.26
N GLY A 239 -12.91 13.92 -1.22
CA GLY A 239 -11.62 13.24 -1.42
C GLY A 239 -10.69 13.38 -0.22
N ARG A 240 -10.63 14.56 0.41
CA ARG A 240 -9.86 14.78 1.66
C ARG A 240 -10.41 13.95 2.81
N GLN A 241 -11.73 13.91 2.98
CA GLN A 241 -12.37 13.09 4.02
C GLN A 241 -12.10 11.59 3.79
N LEU A 242 -12.25 11.11 2.57
CA LEU A 242 -11.95 9.73 2.20
C LEU A 242 -10.46 9.41 2.44
N ALA A 243 -9.55 10.30 2.05
CA ALA A 243 -8.13 10.11 2.27
C ALA A 243 -7.77 10.03 3.75
N ASP A 244 -8.30 10.94 4.57
CA ASP A 244 -8.10 10.95 6.02
C ASP A 244 -8.54 9.61 6.64
N LEU A 245 -9.74 9.14 6.32
CA LEU A 245 -10.26 7.85 6.79
C LEU A 245 -9.37 6.68 6.37
N HIS A 246 -8.95 6.64 5.11
CA HIS A 246 -8.19 5.50 4.57
C HIS A 246 -6.72 5.49 4.99
N LEU A 247 -6.12 6.66 5.23
CA LEU A 247 -4.74 6.79 5.72
C LEU A 247 -4.66 6.53 7.23
N ASN A 248 -5.65 7.03 7.99
CA ASN A 248 -5.66 7.00 9.46
C ASN A 248 -6.57 5.89 10.03
N TYR A 249 -6.89 4.87 9.25
CA TYR A 249 -7.81 3.79 9.61
C TYR A 249 -7.48 3.08 10.94
N GLU A 250 -6.21 3.03 11.34
CA GLU A 250 -5.75 2.41 12.61
C GLU A 250 -5.85 3.34 13.82
N SER A 251 -6.08 4.64 13.58
CA SER A 251 -6.14 5.68 14.61
C SER A 251 -7.54 6.17 14.90
N LEU A 252 -8.55 5.70 14.14
CA LEU A 252 -9.95 6.09 14.36
C LEU A 252 -10.48 5.54 15.69
N THR A 253 -11.50 6.19 16.24
CA THR A 253 -12.25 5.60 17.35
C THR A 253 -12.97 4.34 16.85
N PRO A 254 -12.99 3.23 17.63
CA PRO A 254 -13.79 2.06 17.30
C PRO A 254 -15.26 2.42 17.05
N TYR A 255 -15.89 1.75 16.08
CA TYR A 255 -17.29 2.03 15.74
C TYR A 255 -18.23 1.78 16.93
N GLU A 256 -18.94 2.82 17.38
CA GLU A 256 -19.73 2.80 18.62
C GLU A 256 -20.92 1.83 18.59
N GLY A 257 -21.44 1.48 17.40
CA GLY A 257 -22.63 0.64 17.23
C GLY A 257 -22.42 -0.86 17.48
N LEU A 258 -21.23 -1.29 17.91
CA LEU A 258 -20.89 -2.70 18.07
C LEU A 258 -21.17 -3.21 19.49
N GLU A 259 -21.74 -4.42 19.58
CA GLU A 259 -21.85 -5.15 20.83
C GLU A 259 -20.70 -6.17 20.93
N VAL A 260 -19.82 -5.99 21.92
CA VAL A 260 -18.69 -6.91 22.19
C VAL A 260 -19.07 -7.86 23.32
N ILE A 261 -19.09 -9.16 23.00
CA ILE A 261 -19.37 -10.22 23.96
C ILE A 261 -18.07 -10.96 24.28
N ILE A 262 -17.64 -10.88 25.55
CA ILE A 262 -16.52 -11.65 26.09
C ILE A 262 -17.07 -12.73 27.03
N LYS A 263 -16.76 -14.00 26.74
CA LYS A 263 -17.20 -15.13 27.58
C LYS A 263 -16.67 -14.98 29.01
N ASN A 264 -17.52 -15.24 30.01
CA ASN A 264 -17.18 -15.03 31.42
C ASN A 264 -15.91 -15.79 31.87
N ASN A 265 -15.71 -17.02 31.37
CA ASN A 265 -14.52 -17.81 31.68
C ASN A 265 -13.23 -17.30 31.03
N ALA A 266 -13.32 -16.33 30.10
CA ALA A 266 -12.18 -15.73 29.42
C ALA A 266 -11.76 -14.38 30.02
N LYS A 267 -12.60 -13.75 30.86
CA LYS A 267 -12.33 -12.41 31.43
C LYS A 267 -11.11 -12.36 32.34
N SER A 268 -10.67 -13.50 32.88
CA SER A 268 -9.45 -13.63 33.69
C SER A 268 -8.20 -13.98 32.89
N LEU A 269 -8.31 -14.14 31.56
CA LEU A 269 -7.14 -14.43 30.73
C LEU A 269 -6.22 -13.20 30.64
N PRO A 270 -4.89 -13.40 30.54
CA PRO A 270 -3.98 -12.31 30.20
C PRO A 270 -4.36 -11.64 28.87
N PRO A 271 -4.15 -10.33 28.68
CA PRO A 271 -4.56 -9.61 27.47
C PRO A 271 -4.10 -10.26 26.16
N PHE A 272 -2.81 -10.62 26.05
CA PHE A 272 -2.28 -11.30 24.86
C PHE A 272 -2.90 -12.67 24.59
N SER A 273 -3.46 -13.34 25.61
CA SER A 273 -4.20 -14.59 25.44
C SER A 273 -5.67 -14.34 25.10
N LEU A 274 -6.29 -13.31 25.70
CA LEU A 274 -7.68 -12.95 25.48
C LEU A 274 -7.93 -12.49 24.03
N TYR A 275 -7.03 -11.65 23.51
CA TYR A 275 -7.16 -11.05 22.18
C TYR A 275 -6.37 -11.77 21.08
N HIS A 276 -5.77 -12.93 21.39
CA HIS A 276 -5.08 -13.75 20.41
C HIS A 276 -6.01 -14.15 19.25
N VAL A 277 -5.58 -13.92 18.02
CA VAL A 277 -6.31 -14.31 16.81
C VAL A 277 -5.64 -15.50 16.13
N GLU A 278 -6.41 -16.55 15.86
CA GLU A 278 -5.99 -17.63 14.96
C GLU A 278 -6.56 -17.42 13.56
N LYS A 279 -7.88 -17.28 13.49
CA LYS A 279 -8.65 -17.01 12.28
C LYS A 279 -10.06 -16.56 12.66
N MET A 280 -10.42 -15.35 12.25
CA MET A 280 -11.78 -14.83 12.41
C MET A 280 -12.75 -15.55 11.46
N ALA A 281 -14.02 -15.62 11.87
CA ALA A 281 -15.09 -16.17 11.05
C ALA A 281 -16.40 -15.40 11.24
N PHE A 282 -17.28 -15.43 10.25
CA PHE A 282 -18.66 -15.03 10.45
C PHE A 282 -19.45 -16.12 11.17
N ALA A 283 -20.41 -15.73 12.01
CA ALA A 283 -21.30 -16.68 12.66
C ALA A 283 -22.13 -17.47 11.62
N LYS A 284 -22.56 -18.67 11.99
CA LYS A 284 -23.40 -19.51 11.12
C LYS A 284 -24.86 -19.08 11.25
N LEU A 285 -25.54 -18.87 10.12
CA LEU A 285 -27.01 -18.78 10.04
C LEU A 285 -27.60 -20.18 9.89
N THR A 286 -27.72 -20.65 8.64
CA THR A 286 -28.20 -21.98 8.27
C THR A 286 -27.28 -22.60 7.23
N GLY A 287 -26.93 -23.88 7.40
CA GLY A 287 -26.07 -24.60 6.47
C GLY A 287 -24.74 -23.89 6.15
N ARG A 288 -24.58 -23.44 4.90
CA ARG A 288 -23.38 -22.73 4.41
C ARG A 288 -23.47 -21.20 4.49
N GLU A 289 -24.64 -20.65 4.79
CA GLU A 289 -24.82 -19.21 4.94
C GLU A 289 -24.16 -18.69 6.23
N ARG A 290 -23.84 -17.40 6.22
CA ARG A 290 -23.08 -16.73 7.27
C ARG A 290 -23.77 -15.44 7.64
N ASP A 291 -23.84 -15.18 8.95
CA ASP A 291 -24.34 -13.92 9.48
C ASP A 291 -23.21 -12.89 9.42
N LYS A 292 -23.32 -11.93 8.49
CA LYS A 292 -22.34 -10.86 8.37
C LYS A 292 -22.48 -9.78 9.44
N SER A 293 -23.56 -9.78 10.23
CA SER A 293 -23.68 -8.86 11.37
C SER A 293 -22.85 -9.29 12.58
N ILE A 294 -22.27 -10.51 12.53
CA ILE A 294 -21.55 -11.13 13.64
C ILE A 294 -20.20 -11.69 13.19
N ILE A 295 -19.12 -11.20 13.80
CA ILE A 295 -17.77 -11.76 13.68
C ILE A 295 -17.44 -12.53 14.97
N GLU A 296 -17.17 -13.83 14.81
CA GLU A 296 -16.48 -14.66 15.78
C GLU A 296 -14.98 -14.33 15.69
N TYR A 297 -14.52 -13.42 16.57
CA TYR A 297 -13.13 -12.94 16.55
C TYR A 297 -12.16 -14.07 16.93
N ASN A 298 -12.45 -14.75 18.03
CA ASN A 298 -11.76 -15.95 18.51
C ASN A 298 -12.72 -16.78 19.40
N PRO A 299 -12.27 -17.89 20.03
CA PRO A 299 -13.16 -18.70 20.90
C PRO A 299 -13.73 -17.97 22.13
N HIS A 300 -13.25 -16.77 22.45
CA HIS A 300 -13.59 -16.00 23.66
C HIS A 300 -14.39 -14.73 23.39
N ILE A 301 -14.19 -14.10 22.22
CA ILE A 301 -14.72 -12.79 21.87
C ILE A 301 -15.60 -12.89 20.62
N THR A 302 -16.76 -12.26 20.66
CA THR A 302 -17.67 -12.11 19.53
C THR A 302 -18.05 -10.64 19.38
N ILE A 303 -18.01 -10.12 18.15
CA ILE A 303 -18.41 -8.76 17.80
C ILE A 303 -19.74 -8.86 17.04
N LYS A 304 -20.78 -8.18 17.52
CA LYS A 304 -22.11 -8.15 16.91
C LYS A 304 -22.51 -6.73 16.53
N GLY A 305 -23.58 -6.61 15.73
CA GLY A 305 -24.17 -5.33 15.36
C GLY A 305 -23.44 -4.65 14.21
N ILE A 306 -22.66 -5.41 13.42
CA ILE A 306 -21.98 -4.85 12.24
C ILE A 306 -23.04 -4.47 11.20
N PRO A 307 -23.14 -3.20 10.78
CA PRO A 307 -24.11 -2.77 9.78
C PRO A 307 -23.88 -3.46 8.44
N VAL A 308 -24.94 -3.83 7.74
CA VAL A 308 -24.83 -4.59 6.48
C VAL A 308 -24.21 -3.73 5.38
N GLU A 309 -24.53 -2.44 5.38
CA GLU A 309 -23.97 -1.43 4.47
C GLU A 309 -22.45 -1.30 4.59
N ALA A 310 -21.85 -1.67 5.73
CA ALA A 310 -20.39 -1.67 5.88
C ALA A 310 -19.70 -2.63 4.89
N TYR A 311 -20.41 -3.63 4.37
CA TYR A 311 -19.87 -4.55 3.38
C TYR A 311 -19.91 -4.02 1.94
N ASP A 312 -20.61 -2.91 1.69
CA ASP A 312 -20.68 -2.27 0.37
C ASP A 312 -19.39 -1.52 0.02
N TYR A 313 -18.58 -1.17 1.03
CA TYR A 313 -17.24 -0.66 0.78
C TYR A 313 -16.29 -1.78 0.34
N VAL A 314 -16.23 -1.99 -0.98
CA VAL A 314 -15.44 -3.02 -1.64
C VAL A 314 -14.17 -2.41 -2.24
N VAL A 315 -13.02 -2.99 -1.87
CA VAL A 315 -11.71 -2.65 -2.42
C VAL A 315 -11.10 -3.92 -3.00
N ASN A 316 -10.62 -3.89 -4.25
CA ASN A 316 -10.07 -5.06 -4.94
C ASN A 316 -11.01 -6.29 -4.86
N GLY A 317 -12.30 -6.10 -5.11
CA GLY A 317 -13.32 -7.15 -5.18
C GLY A 317 -13.62 -7.87 -3.85
N LYS A 318 -13.25 -7.28 -2.71
CA LYS A 318 -13.59 -7.79 -1.38
C LYS A 318 -13.93 -6.63 -0.43
N PRO A 319 -14.92 -6.80 0.48
CA PRO A 319 -15.20 -5.81 1.51
C PRO A 319 -13.97 -5.51 2.39
N ALA A 320 -13.80 -4.27 2.82
CA ALA A 320 -12.67 -3.87 3.67
C ALA A 320 -12.56 -4.71 4.96
N ILE A 321 -13.70 -5.00 5.60
CA ILE A 321 -13.79 -5.87 6.79
C ILE A 321 -13.27 -7.28 6.48
N GLU A 322 -13.64 -7.84 5.33
CA GLU A 322 -13.19 -9.17 4.92
C GLU A 322 -11.70 -9.21 4.57
N TRP A 323 -11.08 -8.09 4.17
CA TRP A 323 -9.62 -8.00 4.05
C TRP A 323 -8.94 -8.17 5.39
N VAL A 324 -9.41 -7.48 6.43
CA VAL A 324 -8.88 -7.62 7.79
C VAL A 324 -9.02 -9.08 8.25
N MET A 325 -10.19 -9.69 8.08
CA MET A 325 -10.42 -11.10 8.44
C MET A 325 -9.52 -12.08 7.66
N GLU A 326 -9.25 -11.82 6.38
CA GLU A 326 -8.40 -12.69 5.56
C GLU A 326 -6.92 -12.58 5.94
N ARG A 327 -6.45 -11.35 6.22
CA ARG A 327 -5.04 -11.03 6.41
C ARG A 327 -4.56 -11.26 7.84
N TYR A 328 -5.38 -10.93 8.83
CA TYR A 328 -5.06 -11.11 10.24
C TYR A 328 -5.46 -12.52 10.70
N ARG A 329 -4.73 -13.51 10.17
CA ARG A 329 -4.82 -14.92 10.57
C ARG A 329 -3.43 -15.55 10.55
N ILE A 330 -3.24 -16.61 11.32
CA ILE A 330 -2.00 -17.38 11.30
C ILE A 330 -1.93 -18.18 10.00
N VAL A 331 -0.85 -18.02 9.24
CA VAL A 331 -0.58 -18.77 8.01
C VAL A 331 0.86 -19.27 8.02
N VAL A 332 1.07 -20.50 7.56
CA VAL A 332 2.41 -21.02 7.27
C VAL A 332 2.53 -21.19 5.77
N ASP A 333 3.53 -20.56 5.17
CA ASP A 333 3.83 -20.75 3.75
C ASP A 333 4.31 -22.19 3.52
N LYS A 334 3.72 -22.85 2.51
CA LYS A 334 3.95 -24.30 2.30
C LYS A 334 5.35 -24.60 1.78
N ASP A 335 5.92 -23.70 0.99
CA ASP A 335 7.19 -23.94 0.31
C ASP A 335 8.36 -23.59 1.22
N SER A 336 8.31 -22.40 1.83
CA SER A 336 9.37 -21.90 2.72
C SER A 336 9.24 -22.40 4.16
N GLY A 337 8.04 -22.76 4.61
CA GLY A 337 7.75 -23.09 6.01
C GLY A 337 7.73 -21.88 6.94
N ILE A 338 7.81 -20.65 6.41
CA ILE A 338 7.80 -19.42 7.21
C ILE A 338 6.37 -19.21 7.76
N LYS A 339 6.28 -19.08 9.08
CA LYS A 339 5.04 -18.73 9.78
C LYS A 339 4.87 -17.20 9.72
N ASN A 340 3.70 -16.76 9.28
CA ASN A 340 3.21 -15.40 9.43
C ASN A 340 2.13 -15.41 10.50
N ASP A 341 2.43 -14.78 11.63
CA ASP A 341 1.55 -14.67 12.79
C ASP A 341 1.27 -13.19 13.06
N PRO A 342 0.04 -12.69 12.82
CA PRO A 342 -0.26 -11.27 13.02
C PRO A 342 -0.16 -10.85 14.50
N ASN A 343 -0.21 -11.80 15.45
CA ASN A 343 -0.06 -11.49 16.86
C ASN A 343 1.40 -11.14 17.23
N ASP A 344 2.38 -11.42 16.36
CA ASP A 344 3.76 -10.94 16.54
C ASP A 344 3.80 -9.40 16.46
N TRP A 345 3.01 -8.80 15.55
CA TRP A 345 2.86 -7.34 15.46
C TRP A 345 2.32 -6.74 16.76
N CYS A 346 1.28 -7.36 17.34
CA CYS A 346 0.74 -6.95 18.64
C CYS A 346 1.79 -6.99 19.75
N ARG A 347 2.61 -8.05 19.80
CA ARG A 347 3.67 -8.21 20.81
C ARG A 347 4.77 -7.18 20.65
N GLU A 348 5.20 -6.93 19.42
CA GLU A 348 6.24 -5.96 19.10
C GLU A 348 5.85 -4.53 19.51
N HIS A 349 4.56 -4.19 19.41
CA HIS A 349 4.03 -2.87 19.75
C HIS A 349 3.45 -2.80 21.17
N ASP A 350 3.57 -3.86 21.98
CA ASP A 350 2.95 -4.00 23.31
C ASP A 350 1.44 -3.65 23.33
N ASP A 351 0.73 -4.01 22.26
CA ASP A 351 -0.69 -3.72 22.08
C ASP A 351 -1.47 -5.00 21.76
N PRO A 352 -1.95 -5.72 22.80
CA PRO A 352 -2.71 -6.95 22.62
C PRO A 352 -4.05 -6.72 21.91
N GLU A 353 -4.60 -5.51 21.96
CA GLU A 353 -5.92 -5.18 21.40
C GLU A 353 -5.85 -4.70 19.95
N TYR A 354 -4.66 -4.47 19.40
CA TYR A 354 -4.47 -3.86 18.08
C TYR A 354 -5.38 -4.45 16.99
N ILE A 355 -5.38 -5.78 16.80
CA ILE A 355 -6.18 -6.43 15.75
C ILE A 355 -7.68 -6.37 16.08
N PHE A 356 -8.03 -6.58 17.35
CA PHE A 356 -9.41 -6.52 17.82
C PHE A 356 -10.01 -5.11 17.62
N ARG A 357 -9.22 -4.08 17.91
CA ARG A 357 -9.57 -2.67 17.69
C ARG A 357 -9.64 -2.35 16.21
N LEU A 358 -8.70 -2.85 15.42
CA LEU A 358 -8.65 -2.64 13.97
C LEU A 358 -9.91 -3.11 13.26
N VAL A 359 -10.46 -4.27 13.62
CA VAL A 359 -11.72 -4.76 13.04
C VAL A 359 -12.84 -3.74 13.24
N GLN A 360 -12.95 -3.16 14.44
CA GLN A 360 -14.00 -2.19 14.79
C GLN A 360 -13.77 -0.85 14.09
N GLN A 361 -12.52 -0.41 13.97
CA GLN A 361 -12.15 0.80 13.26
C GLN A 361 -12.45 0.68 11.76
N VAL A 362 -12.14 -0.46 11.14
CA VAL A 362 -12.42 -0.70 9.72
C VAL A 362 -13.92 -0.84 9.44
N VAL A 363 -14.73 -1.29 10.41
CA VAL A 363 -16.20 -1.17 10.30
C VAL A 363 -16.59 0.31 10.18
N GLY A 364 -16.04 1.17 11.05
CA GLY A 364 -16.27 2.62 11.01
C GLY A 364 -15.83 3.25 9.69
N VAL A 365 -14.61 2.94 9.21
CA VAL A 365 -14.13 3.36 7.88
C VAL A 365 -15.13 2.97 6.80
N SER A 366 -15.61 1.72 6.83
CA SER A 366 -16.47 1.22 5.77
C SER A 366 -17.83 1.93 5.73
N VAL A 367 -18.47 2.11 6.89
CA VAL A 367 -19.75 2.83 7.01
C VAL A 367 -19.58 4.28 6.56
N GLU A 368 -18.53 4.95 7.01
CA GLU A 368 -18.31 6.35 6.72
C GLU A 368 -17.92 6.58 5.25
N THR A 369 -17.12 5.69 4.66
CA THR A 369 -16.81 5.73 3.24
C THR A 369 -18.06 5.55 2.40
N VAL A 370 -18.94 4.61 2.73
CA VAL A 370 -20.24 4.46 2.03
C VAL A 370 -21.06 5.74 2.15
N ARG A 371 -21.16 6.34 3.35
CA ARG A 371 -21.89 7.59 3.58
C ARG A 371 -21.37 8.74 2.72
N ILE A 372 -20.05 8.95 2.66
CA ILE A 372 -19.44 10.01 1.86
C ILE A 372 -19.69 9.76 0.37
N VAL A 373 -19.48 8.52 -0.09
CA VAL A 373 -19.65 8.15 -1.50
C VAL A 373 -21.10 8.30 -1.96
N SER A 374 -22.08 7.93 -1.13
CA SER A 374 -23.50 8.13 -1.41
C SER A 374 -23.90 9.60 -1.47
N GLY A 375 -23.12 10.50 -0.87
CA GLY A 375 -23.35 11.95 -0.90
C GLY A 375 -22.67 12.70 -2.05
N LEU A 376 -21.88 12.01 -2.88
CA LEU A 376 -21.21 12.62 -4.03
C LEU A 376 -22.23 12.97 -5.13
N ALA A 377 -22.09 14.16 -5.71
CA ALA A 377 -22.86 14.58 -6.88
C ALA A 377 -22.47 13.75 -8.12
N GLU A 378 -23.32 13.78 -9.15
CA GLU A 378 -22.92 13.31 -10.48
C GLU A 378 -21.80 14.21 -11.04
N ILE A 379 -20.91 13.61 -11.82
CA ILE A 379 -19.72 14.30 -12.33
C ILE A 379 -20.00 15.17 -13.57
N MET A 380 -21.21 15.09 -14.15
CA MET A 380 -21.64 15.85 -15.33
C MET A 380 -22.97 16.54 -15.12
#